data_AF-A0A925RE51-F1
#
_entry.id   AF-A0A925RE51-F1
#
_cell.length_a   1.000
_cell.length_b   1.000
_cell.length_c   1.000
_cell.angle_alpha   90.00
_cell.angle_beta   90.00
_cell.angle_gamma   90.00
#
_symmetry.space_group_name_H-M   'P 1'
#
loop_
_entity.id
_entity.type
_entity.pdbx_description
1 polymer ?
#
loop_
_entity_poly.entity_id
_entity_poly.type
_entity_poly.pdbx_seq_one_letter_code
_entity_poly.pdbx_strand_id
1 'polypeptide(L)'
;MLAEWTDAGQTNYLLGRIAMREYVFGHVQRGGEPITGADLAAAICEVARSLPGFEAYCRHQSELEPRSLFYARSIQTSRYYPFGSKHQAKASPLPVPLEPPKPNWNQEQAQAARERIQTTLSDLQQRQTLPATITARRHAIRAYGIGNQTLDKYKELWHPNHLKPLSGKEYHPTQPLALQTETLELLQGGEYHPIDTNKLVPIAAAPQGQAAGSLDGRADLLKKGKERRAIMGETT
;
A
#
# COMPACT_ATOMS: atom_id res chain seq x y z
N MET A 1 -9.06 -11.08 -12.47
CA MET A 1 -8.94 -11.65 -13.83
C MET A 1 -7.47 -11.76 -14.18
N LEU A 2 -7.04 -12.95 -14.62
CA LEU A 2 -5.74 -13.11 -15.27
C LEU A 2 -5.84 -12.47 -16.67
N ALA A 3 -4.74 -11.88 -17.13
CA ALA A 3 -4.70 -11.14 -18.39
C ALA A 3 -4.56 -12.09 -19.59
N GLU A 4 -5.13 -11.71 -20.74
CA GLU A 4 -4.99 -12.43 -22.01
C GLU A 4 -3.85 -11.86 -22.84
N TRP A 5 -3.27 -12.67 -23.73
CA TRP A 5 -2.31 -12.20 -24.72
C TRP A 5 -3.06 -11.67 -25.94
N THR A 6 -2.87 -10.39 -26.26
CA THR A 6 -3.56 -9.72 -27.37
C THR A 6 -2.62 -9.02 -28.35
N ASP A 7 -1.35 -8.83 -28.00
CA ASP A 7 -0.37 -8.20 -28.88
C ASP A 7 1.07 -8.68 -28.59
N ALA A 8 1.95 -8.60 -29.60
CA ALA A 8 3.31 -9.11 -29.57
C ALA A 8 4.27 -8.33 -28.65
N GLY A 9 3.89 -7.13 -28.22
CA GLY A 9 4.68 -6.30 -27.30
C GLY A 9 4.48 -6.61 -25.81
N GLN A 10 3.63 -7.57 -25.45
CA GLN A 10 3.13 -7.71 -24.09
C GLN A 10 3.96 -8.60 -23.17
N THR A 11 4.93 -9.37 -23.69
CA THR A 11 5.67 -10.38 -22.91
C THR A 11 6.21 -9.85 -21.58
N ASN A 12 6.95 -8.73 -21.59
CA ASN A 12 7.56 -8.19 -20.38
C ASN A 12 6.51 -7.71 -19.37
N TYR A 13 5.43 -7.10 -19.85
CA TYR A 13 4.35 -6.63 -19.00
C TYR A 13 3.62 -7.82 -18.35
N LEU A 14 3.22 -8.81 -19.15
CA LEU A 14 2.47 -9.98 -18.69
C LEU A 14 3.31 -10.84 -17.74
N LEU A 15 4.57 -11.12 -18.08
CA LEU A 15 5.46 -11.89 -17.19
C LEU A 15 5.67 -11.18 -15.85
N GLY A 16 5.80 -9.85 -15.84
CA GLY A 16 5.88 -9.09 -14.59
C GLY A 16 4.61 -9.19 -13.74
N ARG A 17 3.43 -9.13 -14.38
CA ARG A 17 2.13 -9.26 -13.70
C ARG A 17 1.89 -10.67 -13.15
N ILE A 18 2.25 -11.69 -13.94
CA ILE A 18 2.18 -13.09 -13.54
C ILE A 18 3.13 -13.34 -12.38
N ALA A 19 4.40 -12.92 -12.49
CA ALA A 19 5.40 -13.08 -11.42
C ALA A 19 4.95 -12.44 -10.10
N MET A 20 4.40 -11.23 -10.15
CA MET A 20 3.86 -10.57 -8.96
C MET A 20 2.70 -11.35 -8.34
N ARG A 21 1.75 -11.81 -9.15
CA ARG A 21 0.60 -12.59 -8.67
C ARG A 21 1.05 -13.91 -8.05
N GLU A 22 1.92 -14.65 -8.73
CA GLU A 22 2.41 -15.95 -8.26
C GLU A 22 3.23 -15.82 -6.98
N TYR A 23 4.07 -14.79 -6.88
CA TYR A 23 4.88 -14.55 -5.69
C TYR A 23 4.03 -14.13 -4.48
N VAL A 24 3.06 -13.24 -4.68
CA VAL A 24 2.23 -12.72 -3.58
C VAL A 24 1.17 -13.74 -3.17
N PHE A 25 0.46 -14.35 -4.12
CA PHE A 25 -0.75 -15.13 -3.83
C PHE A 25 -0.69 -16.60 -4.25
N GLY A 26 0.35 -17.02 -4.97
CA GLY A 26 0.41 -18.37 -5.53
C GLY A 26 0.33 -19.48 -4.47
N HIS A 27 0.91 -19.25 -3.29
CA HIS A 27 0.86 -20.19 -2.17
C HIS A 27 -0.53 -20.30 -1.52
N VAL A 28 -1.32 -19.21 -1.53
CA VAL A 28 -2.72 -19.23 -1.05
C VAL A 28 -3.57 -20.10 -1.98
N GLN A 29 -3.30 -20.06 -3.29
CA GLN A 29 -4.05 -20.81 -4.28
C GLN A 29 -3.68 -22.30 -4.30
N ARG A 30 -2.41 -22.61 -4.08
CA ARG A 30 -1.90 -23.99 -4.05
C ARG A 30 -2.03 -24.66 -2.68
N GLY A 31 -2.28 -23.90 -1.62
CA GLY A 31 -2.36 -24.41 -0.25
C GLY A 31 -0.99 -24.85 0.26
N GLY A 32 -0.12 -23.90 0.58
CA GLY A 32 1.20 -24.19 1.14
C GLY A 32 2.04 -22.95 1.42
N GLU A 33 3.36 -23.17 1.52
CA GLU A 33 4.34 -22.10 1.73
C GLU A 33 4.64 -21.32 0.43
N PRO A 34 5.09 -20.05 0.54
CA PRO A 34 5.54 -19.26 -0.61
C PRO A 34 6.63 -19.94 -1.43
N ILE A 35 6.33 -20.22 -2.69
CA ILE A 35 7.32 -20.74 -3.65
C ILE A 35 8.28 -19.65 -4.09
N THR A 36 9.54 -20.03 -4.34
CA THR A 36 10.64 -19.09 -4.62
C THR A 36 11.59 -19.65 -5.67
N GLY A 37 12.44 -18.78 -6.23
CA GLY A 37 13.52 -19.21 -7.14
C GLY A 37 13.02 -19.95 -8.38
N ALA A 38 13.54 -21.17 -8.61
CA ALA A 38 13.23 -21.98 -9.79
C ALA A 38 11.76 -22.43 -9.82
N ASP A 39 11.17 -22.79 -8.69
CA ASP A 39 9.77 -23.24 -8.62
C ASP A 39 8.81 -22.09 -8.96
N LEU A 40 9.13 -20.88 -8.51
CA LEU A 40 8.40 -19.67 -8.90
C LEU A 40 8.53 -19.40 -10.40
N ALA A 41 9.71 -19.59 -10.99
CA ALA A 41 9.92 -19.44 -12.43
C ALA A 41 9.10 -20.46 -13.24
N ALA A 42 9.04 -21.72 -12.78
CA ALA A 42 8.21 -22.76 -13.39
C ALA A 42 6.72 -22.40 -13.34
N ALA A 43 6.23 -21.94 -12.18
CA ALA A 43 4.84 -21.50 -12.04
C ALA A 43 4.51 -20.30 -12.96
N ILE A 44 5.45 -19.35 -13.11
CA ILE A 44 5.28 -18.24 -14.07
C ILE A 44 5.18 -18.76 -15.51
N CYS A 45 6.00 -19.74 -15.90
CA CYS A 45 5.94 -20.35 -17.23
C CYS A 45 4.60 -21.06 -17.47
N GLU A 46 4.16 -21.86 -16.49
CA GLU A 46 2.91 -22.60 -16.55
C GLU A 46 1.72 -21.64 -16.73
N VAL A 47 1.66 -20.60 -15.90
CA VAL A 47 0.62 -19.57 -16.03
C VAL A 47 0.73 -18.87 -17.38
N ALA A 48 1.91 -18.42 -17.81
CA ALA A 48 2.08 -17.76 -19.10
C ALA A 48 1.58 -18.60 -20.30
N ARG A 49 1.87 -19.91 -20.30
CA ARG A 49 1.43 -20.87 -21.33
C ARG A 49 -0.06 -21.17 -21.31
N SER A 50 -0.68 -21.16 -20.13
CA SER A 50 -2.12 -21.44 -19.96
C SER A 50 -3.03 -20.26 -20.36
N LEU A 51 -2.48 -19.06 -20.54
CA LEU A 51 -3.28 -17.90 -20.91
C LEU A 51 -3.63 -17.89 -22.41
N PRO A 52 -4.87 -17.50 -22.78
CA PRO A 52 -5.28 -17.40 -24.17
C PRO A 52 -4.37 -16.49 -24.98
N GLY A 53 -4.06 -16.90 -26.22
CA GLY A 53 -3.24 -16.12 -27.15
C GLY A 53 -1.73 -16.24 -26.97
N PHE A 54 -1.24 -17.05 -26.02
CA PHE A 54 0.20 -17.23 -25.79
C PHE A 54 0.95 -17.59 -27.07
N GLU A 55 0.51 -18.62 -27.80
CA GLU A 55 1.21 -19.04 -29.02
C GLU A 55 1.09 -18.05 -30.19
N ALA A 56 -0.01 -17.30 -30.26
CA ALA A 56 -0.26 -16.34 -31.33
C ALA A 56 0.54 -15.04 -31.15
N TYR A 57 0.72 -14.58 -29.91
CA TYR A 57 1.25 -13.24 -29.63
C TYR A 57 2.59 -13.26 -28.88
N CYS A 58 2.89 -14.27 -28.06
CA CYS A 58 4.20 -14.32 -27.42
C CYS A 58 5.28 -14.65 -28.46
N ARG A 59 6.17 -13.71 -28.76
CA ARG A 59 7.33 -13.97 -29.64
C ARG A 59 8.55 -14.53 -28.92
N HIS A 60 8.49 -14.62 -27.59
CA HIS A 60 9.59 -15.09 -26.73
C HIS A 60 9.33 -16.49 -26.16
N GLN A 61 8.63 -17.35 -26.90
CA GLN A 61 8.24 -18.69 -26.42
C GLN A 61 9.46 -19.55 -26.08
N SER A 62 10.50 -19.52 -26.93
CA SER A 62 11.77 -20.23 -26.71
C SER A 62 12.58 -19.65 -25.53
N GLU A 63 12.39 -18.37 -25.22
CA GLU A 63 13.09 -17.67 -24.13
C GLU A 63 12.23 -17.57 -22.86
N LEU A 64 11.07 -18.24 -22.82
CA LEU A 64 10.11 -18.05 -21.75
C LEU A 64 10.70 -18.43 -20.38
N GLU A 65 11.43 -19.53 -20.32
CA GLU A 65 12.05 -20.05 -19.10
C GLU A 65 13.12 -19.11 -18.55
N PRO A 66 14.16 -18.70 -19.31
CA PRO A 66 15.14 -17.74 -18.80
C PRO A 66 14.52 -16.39 -18.43
N ARG A 67 13.48 -15.94 -19.14
CA ARG A 67 12.75 -14.70 -18.79
C ARG A 67 11.94 -14.86 -17.51
N SER A 68 11.28 -15.99 -17.31
CA SER A 68 10.52 -16.25 -16.08
C SER A 68 11.43 -16.33 -14.87
N LEU A 69 12.64 -16.91 -15.03
CA LEU A 69 13.66 -16.90 -13.99
C LEU A 69 14.16 -15.48 -13.66
N PHE A 70 14.35 -14.64 -14.68
CA PHE A 70 14.66 -13.23 -14.48
C PHE A 70 13.59 -12.54 -13.64
N TYR A 71 12.32 -12.67 -14.00
CA TYR A 71 11.21 -12.06 -13.26
C TYR A 71 11.04 -12.63 -11.85
N ALA A 72 11.25 -13.94 -11.66
CA ALA A 72 11.25 -14.57 -10.34
C ALA A 72 12.33 -13.93 -9.43
N ARG A 73 13.56 -13.75 -9.94
CA ARG A 73 14.63 -13.07 -9.19
C ARG A 73 14.29 -11.60 -8.92
N SER A 74 13.73 -10.89 -9.89
CA SER A 74 13.37 -9.47 -9.75
C SER A 74 12.26 -9.24 -8.71
N ILE A 75 11.26 -10.12 -8.64
CA ILE A 75 10.16 -9.95 -7.68
C ILE A 75 10.61 -10.27 -6.25
N GLN A 76 11.52 -11.23 -6.07
CA GLN A 76 12.07 -11.57 -4.76
C GLN A 76 12.94 -10.46 -4.14
N THR A 77 13.58 -9.63 -4.96
CA THR A 77 14.36 -8.47 -4.49
C THR A 77 13.54 -7.19 -4.38
N SER A 78 12.27 -7.23 -4.79
CA SER A 78 11.36 -6.10 -4.75
C SER A 78 10.78 -5.86 -3.35
N ARG A 79 9.88 -4.88 -3.24
CA ARG A 79 9.14 -4.59 -2.00
C ARG A 79 7.89 -5.44 -1.80
N TYR A 80 7.58 -6.34 -2.74
CA TYR A 80 6.47 -7.26 -2.59
C TYR A 80 6.83 -8.40 -1.63
N TYR A 81 5.82 -9.04 -1.08
CA TYR A 81 5.94 -10.08 -0.08
C TYR A 81 4.79 -11.06 -0.26
N PRO A 82 4.98 -12.34 0.07
CA PRO A 82 3.89 -13.30 0.06
C PRO A 82 2.76 -12.82 0.99
N PHE A 83 1.53 -12.85 0.50
CA PHE A 83 0.33 -12.51 1.25
C PHE A 83 0.24 -13.36 2.54
N GLY A 84 -0.19 -12.76 3.64
CA GLY A 84 -0.27 -13.46 4.93
C GLY A 84 1.10 -13.75 5.56
N SER A 85 2.22 -13.50 4.86
CA SER A 85 3.51 -13.46 5.54
C SER A 85 3.44 -12.36 6.58
N LYS A 86 3.70 -12.73 7.85
CA LYS A 86 3.98 -11.75 8.89
C LYS A 86 5.19 -11.02 8.38
N HIS A 87 5.00 -9.82 7.86
CA HIS A 87 6.12 -8.96 7.60
C HIS A 87 6.97 -8.95 8.85
N GLN A 88 8.13 -9.59 8.76
CA GLN A 88 9.26 -9.16 9.52
C GLN A 88 9.56 -7.77 8.95
N ALA A 89 8.79 -6.76 9.38
CA ALA A 89 9.41 -5.51 9.74
C ALA A 89 10.61 -5.99 10.54
N LYS A 90 11.80 -5.87 9.95
CA LYS A 90 13.03 -6.21 10.64
C LYS A 90 13.13 -5.20 11.78
N ALA A 91 12.37 -5.44 12.85
CA ALA A 91 12.80 -5.11 14.18
C ALA A 91 14.03 -5.99 14.33
N SER A 92 15.17 -5.48 13.87
CA SER A 92 16.44 -5.89 14.43
C SER A 92 16.20 -5.92 15.94
N PRO A 93 16.52 -7.02 16.64
CA PRO A 93 16.53 -7.00 18.09
C PRO A 93 17.35 -5.77 18.47
N LEU A 94 16.66 -4.72 18.92
CA LEU A 94 17.36 -3.51 19.34
C LEU A 94 18.20 -3.97 20.52
N PRO A 95 19.52 -3.70 20.53
CA PRO A 95 20.30 -3.85 21.75
C PRO A 95 19.51 -3.14 22.83
N VAL A 96 19.21 -3.82 23.94
CA VAL A 96 18.46 -3.23 25.07
C VAL A 96 19.09 -1.88 25.36
N PRO A 97 18.42 -0.75 25.04
CA PRO A 97 19.07 0.54 25.16
C PRO A 97 19.32 0.80 26.64
N LEU A 98 20.59 0.99 27.03
CA LEU A 98 20.99 1.43 28.37
C LEU A 98 20.44 2.84 28.69
N GLU A 99 19.99 3.57 27.68
CA GLU A 99 19.35 4.88 27.78
C GLU A 99 18.03 4.90 27.01
N PRO A 100 17.00 5.65 27.47
CA PRO A 100 15.74 5.76 26.75
C PRO A 100 15.99 6.25 25.32
N PRO A 101 15.39 5.60 24.30
CA PRO A 101 15.61 5.98 22.92
C PRO A 101 15.19 7.43 22.70
N LYS A 102 16.03 8.20 22.00
CA LYS A 102 15.69 9.57 21.59
C LYS A 102 14.34 9.56 20.88
N PRO A 103 13.45 10.50 21.19
CA PRO A 103 12.13 10.53 20.57
C PRO A 103 12.28 10.65 19.07
N ASN A 104 11.49 9.88 18.33
CA ASN A 104 11.44 10.05 16.88
C ASN A 104 10.65 11.32 16.53
N TRP A 105 10.78 11.78 15.29
CA TRP A 105 10.10 13.00 14.82
C TRP A 105 8.59 13.03 15.13
N ASN A 106 7.91 11.90 15.01
CA ASN A 106 6.48 11.82 15.30
C ASN A 106 6.19 11.99 16.80
N GLN A 107 7.07 11.49 17.67
CA GLN A 107 6.99 11.68 19.12
C GLN A 107 7.26 13.13 19.50
N GLU A 108 8.26 13.76 18.88
CA GLU A 108 8.53 15.19 19.08
C GLU A 108 7.34 16.05 18.65
N GLN A 109 6.76 15.78 17.46
CA GLN A 109 5.56 16.49 16.99
C GLN A 109 4.34 16.26 17.89
N ALA A 110 4.17 15.04 18.40
CA ALA A 110 3.11 14.73 19.36
C ALA A 110 3.30 15.50 20.67
N GLN A 111 4.53 15.55 21.18
CA GLN A 111 4.86 16.26 22.42
C GLN A 111 4.66 17.77 22.28
N ALA A 112 5.18 18.37 21.20
CA ALA A 112 4.97 19.79 20.90
C ALA A 112 3.47 20.15 20.75
N ALA A 113 2.64 19.24 20.23
CA ALA A 113 1.19 19.45 20.17
C ALA A 113 0.54 19.45 21.56
N ARG A 114 0.95 18.55 22.45
CA ARG A 114 0.47 18.48 23.83
C ARG A 114 0.86 19.72 24.63
N GLU A 115 2.10 20.15 24.51
CA GLU A 115 2.61 21.36 25.15
C GLU A 115 1.84 22.59 24.73
N ARG A 116 1.59 22.78 23.42
CA ARG A 116 0.74 23.88 22.93
C ARG A 116 -0.65 23.87 23.54
N ILE A 117 -1.31 22.70 23.62
CA ILE A 117 -2.63 22.59 24.26
C ILE A 117 -2.55 23.01 25.73
N GLN A 118 -1.57 22.50 26.48
CA GLN A 118 -1.40 22.82 27.89
C GLN A 118 -1.11 24.31 28.13
N THR A 119 -0.21 24.90 27.35
CA THR A 119 0.10 26.34 27.42
C THR A 119 -1.14 27.19 27.13
N THR A 120 -1.92 26.85 26.09
CA THR A 120 -3.16 27.56 25.79
C THR A 120 -4.18 27.45 26.92
N LEU A 121 -4.31 26.28 27.56
CA LEU A 121 -5.21 26.11 28.70
C LEU A 121 -4.78 26.95 29.91
N SER A 122 -3.48 26.99 30.20
CA SER A 122 -2.93 27.82 31.28
C SER A 122 -3.18 29.31 31.03
N ASP A 123 -2.99 29.80 29.80
CA ASP A 123 -3.26 31.20 29.44
C ASP A 123 -4.76 31.53 29.52
N LEU A 124 -5.64 30.65 29.02
CA LEU A 124 -7.10 30.82 29.15
C LEU A 124 -7.57 30.80 30.61
N GLN A 125 -6.95 29.97 31.44
CA GLN A 125 -7.24 29.91 32.88
C GLN A 125 -6.75 31.17 33.60
N GLN A 126 -5.55 31.66 33.28
CA GLN A 126 -4.99 32.89 33.84
C GLN A 126 -5.84 34.12 33.49
N ARG A 127 -6.39 34.16 32.28
CA ARG A 127 -7.30 35.23 31.82
C ARG A 127 -8.73 35.08 32.34
N GLN A 128 -9.04 34.00 33.07
CA GLN A 128 -10.40 33.63 33.51
C GLN A 128 -11.42 33.53 32.36
N THR A 129 -10.94 33.28 31.13
CA THR A 129 -11.78 33.16 29.93
C THR A 129 -12.03 31.71 29.53
N LEU A 130 -11.61 30.73 30.35
CA LEU A 130 -11.79 29.31 30.06
C LEU A 130 -13.27 28.91 30.13
N PRO A 131 -13.93 28.60 28.99
CA PRO A 131 -15.36 28.30 29.01
C PRO A 131 -15.67 26.96 29.67
N ALA A 132 -16.83 26.87 30.32
CA ALA A 132 -17.32 25.63 30.91
C ALA A 132 -17.86 24.63 29.87
N THR A 133 -18.46 25.13 28.77
CA THR A 133 -19.04 24.28 27.73
C THR A 133 -17.97 23.76 26.78
N ILE A 134 -18.13 22.50 26.35
CA ILE A 134 -17.17 21.79 25.49
C ILE A 134 -16.95 22.55 24.18
N THR A 135 -18.04 22.99 23.53
CA THR A 135 -18.00 23.67 22.23
C THR A 135 -17.31 25.03 22.32
N ALA A 136 -17.62 25.82 23.35
CA ALA A 136 -16.98 27.13 23.54
C ALA A 136 -15.50 26.98 23.88
N ARG A 137 -15.13 25.98 24.70
CA ARG A 137 -13.72 25.69 25.01
C ARG A 137 -12.94 25.25 23.77
N ARG A 138 -13.52 24.36 22.94
CA ARG A 138 -12.93 23.96 21.66
C ARG A 138 -12.68 25.19 20.76
N HIS A 139 -13.66 26.09 20.69
CA HIS A 139 -13.51 27.32 19.91
C HIS A 139 -12.42 28.24 20.49
N ALA A 140 -12.36 28.40 21.81
CA ALA A 140 -11.35 29.22 22.48
C ALA A 140 -9.94 28.68 22.20
N ILE A 141 -9.72 27.37 22.30
CA ILE A 141 -8.41 26.76 22.03
C ILE A 141 -8.06 26.85 20.52
N ARG A 142 -9.04 26.72 19.63
CA ARG A 142 -8.84 26.89 18.18
C ARG A 142 -8.36 28.29 17.82
N ALA A 143 -8.77 29.32 18.56
CA ALA A 143 -8.30 30.69 18.35
C ALA A 143 -6.77 30.85 18.54
N TYR A 144 -6.13 29.93 19.25
CA TYR A 144 -4.67 29.86 19.41
C TYR A 144 -3.96 29.08 18.29
N GLY A 145 -4.67 28.76 17.20
CA GLY A 145 -4.10 28.09 16.03
C GLY A 145 -3.98 26.56 16.16
N ILE A 146 -4.64 25.94 17.16
CA ILE A 146 -4.66 24.48 17.31
C ILE A 146 -5.82 23.90 16.49
N GLY A 147 -5.50 22.99 15.56
CA GLY A 147 -6.48 22.37 14.68
C GLY A 147 -7.40 21.37 15.38
N ASN A 148 -8.61 21.18 14.83
CA ASN A 148 -9.61 20.25 15.39
C ASN A 148 -9.10 18.81 15.48
N GLN A 149 -8.35 18.31 14.48
CA GLN A 149 -7.80 16.96 14.50
C GLN A 149 -6.86 16.74 15.69
N THR A 150 -6.02 17.73 16.00
CA THR A 150 -5.11 17.69 17.16
C THR A 150 -5.91 17.68 18.46
N LEU A 151 -6.97 18.47 18.57
CA LEU A 151 -7.86 18.47 19.73
C LEU A 151 -8.63 17.16 19.89
N ASP A 152 -9.09 16.57 18.79
CA ASP A 152 -9.79 15.28 18.83
C ASP A 152 -8.87 14.12 19.20
N LYS A 153 -7.57 14.22 18.84
CA LYS A 153 -6.55 13.25 19.22
C LYS A 153 -6.18 13.32 20.71
N TYR A 154 -6.12 14.54 21.29
CA TYR A 154 -5.67 14.78 22.67
C TYR A 154 -6.80 15.30 23.57
N LYS A 155 -7.97 14.67 23.54
CA LYS A 155 -9.16 15.08 24.33
C LYS A 155 -8.92 15.03 25.83
N GLU A 156 -8.06 14.13 26.28
CA GLU A 156 -7.65 13.97 27.67
C GLU A 156 -7.05 15.24 28.27
N LEU A 157 -6.47 16.11 27.45
CA LEU A 157 -5.78 17.30 27.94
C LEU A 157 -6.68 18.51 28.14
N TRP A 158 -7.82 18.61 27.44
CA TRP A 158 -8.62 19.85 27.41
C TRP A 158 -10.11 19.65 27.65
N HIS A 159 -10.65 18.45 27.39
CA HIS A 159 -12.08 18.23 27.38
C HIS A 159 -12.63 18.14 28.82
N PRO A 160 -13.63 18.95 29.22
CA PRO A 160 -14.17 18.99 30.58
C PRO A 160 -14.52 17.61 31.18
N ASN A 161 -15.12 16.73 30.37
CA ASN A 161 -15.50 15.39 30.83
C ASN A 161 -14.31 14.43 31.05
N HIS A 162 -13.17 14.67 30.41
CA HIS A 162 -11.97 13.83 30.55
C HIS A 162 -11.04 14.33 31.66
N LEU A 163 -11.22 15.57 32.12
CA LEU A 163 -10.46 16.18 33.22
C LEU A 163 -11.01 15.83 34.61
N LYS A 164 -12.22 15.24 34.69
CA LYS A 164 -12.76 14.76 35.97
C LYS A 164 -12.02 13.47 36.37
N PRO A 165 -11.54 13.35 37.63
CA PRO A 165 -11.03 12.07 38.11
C PRO A 165 -12.15 11.04 37.94
N LEU A 166 -11.77 9.87 37.43
CA LEU A 166 -12.62 8.73 37.14
C LEU A 166 -13.58 8.45 38.31
N SER A 167 -14.77 9.07 38.28
CA SER A 167 -15.86 8.66 39.16
C SER A 167 -16.53 7.47 38.47
N GLY A 168 -16.05 6.29 38.85
CA GLY A 168 -16.75 5.01 38.85
C GLY A 168 -17.68 4.72 37.67
N LYS A 169 -17.13 4.53 36.47
CA LYS A 169 -17.74 3.55 35.56
C LYS A 169 -16.93 2.27 35.66
N GLU A 170 -17.39 1.41 36.56
CA GLU A 170 -17.01 0.02 36.64
C GLU A 170 -17.06 -0.57 35.22
N TYR A 171 -15.89 -0.98 34.72
CA TYR A 171 -15.83 -1.89 33.60
C TYR A 171 -16.36 -3.23 34.11
N HIS A 172 -17.58 -3.60 33.71
CA HIS A 172 -17.99 -5.00 33.80
C HIS A 172 -17.06 -5.82 32.88
N PRO A 173 -16.36 -6.84 33.41
CA PRO A 173 -15.65 -7.78 32.57
C PRO A 173 -16.67 -8.46 31.65
N THR A 174 -16.45 -8.42 30.35
CA THR A 174 -17.16 -9.29 29.41
C THR A 174 -16.94 -10.74 29.83
N GLN A 175 -17.95 -11.33 30.45
CA GLN A 175 -18.02 -12.77 30.61
C GLN A 175 -18.08 -13.41 29.21
N PRO A 176 -17.37 -14.52 28.99
CA PRO A 176 -17.46 -15.27 27.74
C PRO A 176 -18.85 -15.88 27.63
N LEU A 177 -19.64 -15.40 26.67
CA LEU A 177 -20.94 -15.99 26.37
C LEU A 177 -20.69 -17.40 25.80
N ALA A 178 -21.21 -18.38 26.52
CA ALA A 178 -21.16 -19.78 26.16
C ALA A 178 -21.77 -20.03 24.77
N LEU A 179 -21.12 -20.92 24.01
CA LEU A 179 -21.64 -21.55 22.80
C LEU A 179 -23.06 -22.05 23.03
N GLN A 180 -24.02 -21.46 22.34
CA GLN A 180 -25.28 -22.12 22.02
C GLN A 180 -25.20 -22.53 20.56
N THR A 181 -24.97 -23.82 20.36
CA THR A 181 -25.23 -24.53 19.12
C THR A 181 -26.73 -24.50 18.87
N GLU A 182 -27.22 -23.46 18.19
CA GLU A 182 -28.53 -23.48 17.56
C GLU A 182 -28.38 -23.81 16.09
N THR A 183 -28.93 -24.98 15.76
CA THR A 183 -29.16 -25.57 14.45
C THR A 183 -29.67 -24.53 13.44
N LEU A 184 -28.89 -24.29 12.39
CA LEU A 184 -29.32 -23.53 11.22
C LEU A 184 -30.30 -24.38 10.39
N GLU A 185 -31.60 -24.18 10.60
CA GLU A 185 -32.61 -24.55 9.62
C GLU A 185 -32.58 -23.59 8.42
N LEU A 186 -32.77 -24.19 7.26
CA LEU A 186 -32.58 -23.64 5.93
C LEU A 186 -33.86 -22.89 5.50
N LEU A 187 -33.82 -21.55 5.48
CA LEU A 187 -34.91 -20.74 4.94
C LEU A 187 -34.65 -20.37 3.47
N GLN A 188 -35.34 -21.07 2.58
CA GLN A 188 -35.64 -20.62 1.22
C GLN A 188 -36.64 -19.45 1.27
N GLY A 189 -36.45 -18.46 0.40
CA GLY A 189 -37.48 -17.47 0.07
C GLY A 189 -36.89 -16.08 -0.09
N GLY A 190 -36.97 -15.55 -1.30
CA GLY A 190 -36.22 -14.36 -1.71
C GLY A 190 -36.65 -13.06 -1.04
N GLU A 191 -35.71 -12.13 -0.94
CA GLU A 191 -35.84 -10.75 -1.39
C GLU A 191 -34.42 -10.16 -1.48
N TYR A 192 -33.93 -9.96 -2.70
CA TYR A 192 -32.68 -9.24 -2.95
C TYR A 192 -32.95 -7.74 -2.82
N HIS A 193 -32.29 -7.07 -1.87
CA HIS A 193 -32.21 -5.62 -1.90
C HIS A 193 -31.23 -5.18 -3.01
N PRO A 194 -31.64 -4.29 -3.94
CA PRO A 194 -30.76 -3.79 -4.99
C PRO A 194 -29.59 -3.02 -4.38
N ILE A 195 -28.36 -3.39 -4.75
CA ILE A 195 -27.17 -2.61 -4.43
C ILE A 195 -27.14 -1.44 -5.41
N ASP A 196 -27.22 -0.22 -4.88
CA ASP A 196 -27.22 1.04 -5.63
C ASP A 196 -25.85 1.25 -6.33
N THR A 197 -25.81 1.13 -7.66
CA THR A 197 -24.58 1.17 -8.47
C THR A 197 -24.14 2.58 -8.89
N ASN A 198 -24.43 3.61 -8.11
CA ASN A 198 -24.16 5.01 -8.51
C ASN A 198 -22.77 5.56 -8.18
N LYS A 199 -21.70 4.74 -8.30
CA LYS A 199 -20.30 5.24 -8.32
C LYS A 199 -19.41 4.60 -9.38
N LEU A 200 -19.98 4.25 -10.53
CA LEU A 200 -19.20 3.95 -11.74
C LEU A 200 -19.16 5.21 -12.61
N VAL A 201 -18.04 5.93 -12.54
CA VAL A 201 -17.72 7.00 -13.48
C VAL A 201 -17.58 6.38 -14.88
N PRO A 202 -18.35 6.79 -15.90
CA PRO A 202 -18.11 6.36 -17.27
C PRO A 202 -16.80 6.97 -17.75
N ILE A 203 -15.88 6.12 -18.23
CA ILE A 203 -14.72 6.56 -19.00
C ILE A 203 -15.27 7.17 -20.29
N ALA A 204 -15.23 8.50 -20.37
CA ALA A 204 -15.59 9.22 -21.58
C ALA A 204 -14.63 8.83 -22.72
N ALA A 205 -15.22 8.54 -23.87
CA ALA A 205 -14.57 8.17 -25.11
C ALA A 205 -13.53 9.22 -25.56
N ALA A 206 -12.41 8.73 -26.08
CA ALA A 206 -11.42 9.55 -26.77
C ALA A 206 -12.04 10.17 -28.05
N PRO A 207 -11.86 11.47 -28.31
CA PRO A 207 -12.27 12.05 -29.58
C PRO A 207 -11.30 11.61 -30.69
N GLN A 208 -11.86 11.00 -31.74
CA GLN A 208 -11.19 10.86 -33.03
C GLN A 208 -11.08 12.25 -33.68
N GLY A 209 -9.86 12.64 -34.05
CA GLY A 209 -9.57 13.85 -34.83
C GLY A 209 -8.50 13.53 -35.86
N GLN A 210 -8.79 13.88 -37.10
CA GLN A 210 -8.11 13.47 -38.34
C GLN A 210 -6.74 14.12 -38.57
N ALA A 211 -6.01 13.52 -39.51
CA ALA A 211 -4.66 13.80 -39.96
C ALA A 211 -4.45 15.15 -40.69
N ALA A 212 -3.23 15.68 -40.58
CA ALA A 212 -2.53 16.43 -41.64
C ALA A 212 -1.03 16.40 -41.34
N GLY A 213 -0.21 16.00 -42.33
CA GLY A 213 1.20 15.68 -42.13
C GLY A 213 2.16 16.86 -42.18
N SER A 214 3.44 16.57 -41.90
CA SER A 214 4.56 17.21 -42.59
C SER A 214 5.81 16.35 -42.40
N LEU A 215 6.41 15.99 -43.53
CA LEU A 215 7.76 15.45 -43.64
C LEU A 215 8.75 16.55 -43.23
N ASP A 216 9.70 16.27 -42.34
CA ASP A 216 11.13 16.56 -42.55
C ASP A 216 12.00 16.19 -41.33
N GLY A 217 13.27 15.87 -41.57
CA GLY A 217 14.31 15.95 -40.54
C GLY A 217 14.86 14.64 -39.99
N ARG A 218 15.08 13.65 -40.86
CA ARG A 218 15.84 12.42 -40.55
C ARG A 218 17.33 12.63 -40.87
N ALA A 219 18.08 13.30 -39.98
CA ALA A 219 19.54 13.31 -39.98
C ALA A 219 20.09 13.90 -38.68
N ASP A 220 20.45 13.07 -37.68
CA ASP A 220 21.62 13.30 -36.79
C ASP A 220 21.74 12.25 -35.68
N LEU A 221 21.98 10.99 -36.09
CA LEU A 221 22.41 9.94 -35.15
C LEU A 221 23.38 8.99 -35.86
N LEU A 222 24.46 9.56 -36.40
CA LEU A 222 25.57 8.79 -36.94
C LEU A 222 26.95 9.42 -36.66
N LYS A 223 27.21 9.86 -35.41
CA LYS A 223 28.54 10.34 -34.99
C LYS A 223 28.92 9.99 -33.53
N LYS A 224 28.52 8.82 -33.02
CA LYS A 224 29.04 8.29 -31.73
C LYS A 224 29.33 6.80 -31.82
N GLY A 225 30.24 6.43 -32.72
CA GLY A 225 30.63 5.04 -32.96
C GLY A 225 32.01 4.87 -33.59
N LYS A 226 32.90 5.85 -33.43
CA LYS A 226 34.25 5.80 -34.03
C LYS A 226 35.30 6.49 -33.16
N GLU A 227 35.40 6.12 -31.89
CA GLU A 227 36.50 6.59 -31.02
C GLU A 227 36.79 5.67 -29.83
N ARG A 228 36.81 4.35 -30.06
CA ARG A 228 37.30 3.35 -29.07
C ARG A 228 38.05 2.19 -29.71
N ARG A 229 38.84 2.46 -30.75
CA ARG A 229 39.75 1.47 -31.34
C ARG A 229 41.03 2.15 -31.81
N ALA A 230 41.76 2.72 -30.86
CA ALA A 230 43.12 3.24 -31.04
C ALA A 230 43.81 3.41 -29.67
N ILE A 231 43.83 2.35 -28.85
CA ILE A 231 44.71 2.25 -27.67
C ILE A 231 44.85 0.76 -27.31
N MET A 232 45.55 0.00 -28.14
CA MET A 232 46.27 -1.23 -27.75
C MET A 232 47.10 -1.66 -28.94
N GLY A 233 48.33 -1.18 -28.99
CA GLY A 233 49.37 -1.58 -29.92
C GLY A 233 50.68 -0.99 -29.44
N GLU A 234 51.68 -1.86 -29.29
CA GLU A 234 53.12 -1.58 -29.18
C GLU A 234 53.69 -1.33 -27.77
N THR A 235 54.13 -2.43 -27.15
CA THR A 235 55.44 -2.49 -26.50
C THR A 235 56.10 -3.82 -26.87
N THR A 236 57.13 -3.75 -27.72
CA THR A 236 58.30 -4.62 -27.72
C THR A 236 59.50 -3.71 -27.84
#